data_AF-A0A1C3E9P3-F1
#
_entry.id   AF-A0A1C3E9P3-F1
#
_cell.length_a   1.000
_cell.length_b   1.000
_cell.length_c   1.000
_cell.angle_alpha   90.00
_cell.angle_beta   90.00
_cell.angle_gamma   90.00
#
_symmetry.space_group_name_H-M   'P 1'
#
loop_
_entity.id
_entity.type
_entity.pdbx_description
1 polymer ?
#
loop_
_entity_poly.entity_id
_entity_poly.type
_entity_poly.pdbx_seq_one_letter_code
_entity_poly.pdbx_strand_id
1 'polypeptide(L)'
;MVAASKPARRRSEVSPETLAALETGKLATRNLVEWLAMDQLRLFTHLIDDLKLETTPELEQELESLRSAGVMQKSWGLGSLLARLMTQHPRHPVILEELTTHPSDAVRIWTMTAIQSPTTLTLSQRLRAVRPFAADEHFGVRECAWMVVRPALIADLPGSIHRLLPWAKHQDANLRRFAVESIRPCGVWCKQPPGRSCRAKIGNHMQAMSVRNNL
;
A
#
# COMPACT_ATOMS: atom_id res chain seq x y z
N MET A 1 -22.16 15.26 6.53
CA MET A 1 -21.63 14.33 7.55
C MET A 1 -22.31 12.98 7.37
N VAL A 2 -21.58 11.98 6.87
CA VAL A 2 -22.08 10.59 6.87
C VAL A 2 -21.98 10.12 8.33
N ALA A 3 -23.10 9.77 8.96
CA ALA A 3 -23.10 9.24 10.31
C ALA A 3 -22.17 8.02 10.40
N ALA A 4 -21.46 7.86 11.52
CA ALA A 4 -20.52 6.76 11.73
C ALA A 4 -21.26 5.40 11.76
N SER A 5 -21.53 4.85 10.59
CA SER A 5 -22.11 3.52 10.40
C SER A 5 -21.06 2.45 10.75
N LYS A 6 -21.48 1.27 11.19
CA LYS A 6 -20.54 0.16 11.40
C LYS A 6 -19.89 -0.22 10.05
N PRO A 7 -18.59 -0.58 10.02
CA PRO A 7 -17.92 -0.98 8.79
C PRO A 7 -18.57 -2.24 8.18
N ALA A 8 -18.76 -2.23 6.87
CA ALA A 8 -19.44 -3.29 6.12
C ALA A 8 -18.72 -4.65 6.27
N ARG A 9 -19.48 -5.74 6.44
CA ARG A 9 -18.91 -7.10 6.58
C ARG A 9 -18.97 -7.89 5.28
N ARG A 10 -19.80 -7.47 4.33
CA ARG A 10 -19.94 -8.03 2.97
C ARG A 10 -19.90 -6.90 1.94
N ARG A 11 -19.45 -7.20 0.72
CA ARG A 11 -19.36 -6.18 -0.35
C ARG A 11 -20.71 -5.51 -0.64
N SER A 12 -21.80 -6.29 -0.60
CA SER A 12 -23.17 -5.80 -0.79
C SER A 12 -23.67 -4.87 0.33
N GLU A 13 -22.96 -4.77 1.45
CA GLU A 13 -23.29 -3.87 2.55
C GLU A 13 -22.55 -2.53 2.47
N VAL A 14 -21.63 -2.36 1.50
CA VAL A 14 -21.00 -1.07 1.26
C VAL A 14 -22.00 -0.19 0.52
N SER A 15 -22.47 0.86 1.18
CA SER A 15 -23.44 1.80 0.59
C SER A 15 -22.88 2.47 -0.67
N PRO A 16 -23.71 2.80 -1.68
CA PRO A 16 -23.29 3.53 -2.87
C PRO A 16 -22.54 4.85 -2.56
N GLU A 17 -22.94 5.57 -1.51
CA GLU A 17 -22.31 6.83 -1.10
C GLU A 17 -20.87 6.61 -0.59
N THR A 18 -20.67 5.54 0.18
CA THR A 18 -19.33 5.12 0.63
C THR A 18 -18.47 4.70 -0.56
N LEU A 19 -19.00 3.90 -1.50
CA LEU A 19 -18.26 3.53 -2.71
C LEU A 19 -17.86 4.76 -3.52
N ALA A 20 -18.79 5.69 -3.77
CA ALA A 20 -18.49 6.92 -4.50
C ALA A 20 -17.42 7.77 -3.80
N ALA A 21 -17.44 7.85 -2.47
CA ALA A 21 -16.44 8.58 -1.70
C ALA A 21 -15.05 7.90 -1.71
N LEU A 22 -15.00 6.57 -1.68
CA LEU A 22 -13.76 5.80 -1.85
C LEU A 22 -13.20 5.96 -3.27
N GLU A 23 -14.06 5.83 -4.28
CA GLU A 23 -13.71 5.90 -5.69
C GLU A 23 -13.39 7.31 -6.18
N THR A 24 -13.69 8.35 -5.39
CA THR A 24 -13.25 9.74 -5.65
C THR A 24 -12.15 10.18 -4.70
N GLY A 25 -11.58 9.25 -3.91
CA GLY A 25 -10.40 9.50 -3.09
C GLY A 25 -10.66 10.29 -1.80
N LYS A 26 -11.93 10.57 -1.48
CA LYS A 26 -12.34 11.41 -0.35
C LYS A 26 -12.29 10.69 1.00
N LEU A 27 -12.28 9.36 0.98
CA LEU A 27 -12.21 8.51 2.17
C LEU A 27 -11.10 7.46 2.04
N ALA A 28 -10.54 7.09 3.18
CA ALA A 28 -9.84 5.82 3.32
C ALA A 28 -10.85 4.69 3.52
N THR A 29 -10.48 3.48 3.12
CA THR A 29 -11.22 2.28 3.51
C THR A 29 -11.17 2.10 5.03
N ARG A 30 -12.16 1.42 5.60
CA ARG A 30 -12.19 1.09 7.03
C ARG A 30 -11.82 -0.37 7.28
N ASN A 31 -11.93 -1.20 6.24
CA ASN A 31 -11.61 -2.61 6.30
C ASN A 31 -11.35 -3.17 4.89
N LEU A 32 -10.99 -4.44 4.86
CA LEU A 32 -10.79 -5.16 3.60
C LEU A 32 -12.03 -5.18 2.70
N VAL A 33 -13.23 -5.28 3.26
CA VAL A 33 -14.44 -5.44 2.46
C VAL A 33 -14.66 -4.22 1.58
N GLU A 34 -14.46 -3.02 2.14
CA GLU A 34 -14.51 -1.76 1.39
C GLU A 34 -13.40 -1.71 0.34
N TRP A 35 -12.17 -2.10 0.69
CA TRP A 35 -11.04 -2.19 -0.26
C TRP A 35 -11.28 -3.17 -1.42
N LEU A 36 -11.97 -4.28 -1.15
CA LEU A 36 -12.35 -5.27 -2.16
C LEU A 36 -13.57 -4.86 -2.99
N ALA A 37 -14.36 -3.91 -2.52
CA ALA A 37 -15.59 -3.46 -3.17
C ALA A 37 -15.35 -2.26 -4.08
N MET A 38 -14.44 -1.34 -3.71
CA MET A 38 -14.14 -0.15 -4.50
C MET A 38 -13.51 -0.46 -5.86
N ASP A 39 -13.84 0.34 -6.87
CA ASP A 39 -13.14 0.35 -8.15
C ASP A 39 -11.85 1.20 -8.08
N GLN A 40 -10.70 0.53 -7.99
CA GLN A 40 -9.39 1.18 -8.00
C GLN A 40 -9.06 1.90 -9.31
N LEU A 41 -9.57 1.44 -10.46
CA LEU A 41 -9.31 2.09 -11.75
C LEU A 41 -10.04 3.43 -11.82
N ARG A 42 -11.30 3.46 -11.35
CA ARG A 42 -12.09 4.69 -11.27
C ARG A 42 -11.42 5.74 -10.37
N LEU A 43 -10.91 5.30 -9.21
CA LEU A 43 -10.13 6.16 -8.32
C LEU A 43 -8.86 6.69 -9.00
N PHE A 44 -8.15 5.84 -9.73
CA PHE A 44 -6.94 6.26 -10.44
C PHE A 44 -7.22 7.28 -11.54
N THR A 45 -8.32 7.12 -12.29
CA THR A 45 -8.76 8.12 -13.28
C THR A 45 -9.08 9.46 -12.62
N HIS A 46 -9.83 9.47 -11.51
CA HIS A 46 -10.09 10.70 -10.75
C HIS A 46 -8.80 11.38 -10.27
N LEU A 47 -7.82 10.59 -9.81
CA LEU A 47 -6.53 11.12 -9.38
C LEU A 47 -5.75 11.77 -10.53
N ILE A 48 -5.75 11.16 -11.71
CA ILE A 48 -5.13 11.71 -12.92
C ILE A 48 -5.74 13.07 -13.26
N ASP A 49 -7.08 13.14 -13.27
CA ASP A 49 -7.83 14.35 -13.59
C ASP A 49 -7.54 15.47 -12.57
N ASP A 50 -7.60 15.17 -11.28
CA ASP A 50 -7.38 16.13 -10.18
C ASP A 50 -5.95 16.70 -10.23
N LEU A 51 -4.96 15.86 -10.53
CA LEU A 51 -3.56 16.26 -10.64
C LEU A 51 -3.21 16.87 -12.01
N LYS A 52 -4.13 16.79 -12.98
CA LYS A 52 -3.94 17.18 -14.39
C LYS A 52 -2.74 16.48 -15.02
N LEU A 53 -2.64 15.17 -14.82
CA LEU A 53 -1.57 14.36 -15.41
C LEU A 53 -1.94 14.02 -16.85
N GLU A 54 -0.99 14.20 -17.76
CA GLU A 54 -1.18 13.81 -19.16
C GLU A 54 -1.09 12.28 -19.29
N THR A 55 -2.12 11.67 -19.86
CA THR A 55 -2.13 10.25 -20.22
C THR A 55 -1.58 10.04 -21.62
N THR A 56 -0.98 8.88 -21.86
CA THR A 56 -0.61 8.42 -23.20
C THR A 56 -1.44 7.20 -23.57
N PRO A 57 -1.64 6.90 -24.86
CA PRO A 57 -2.36 5.69 -25.29
C PRO A 57 -1.78 4.40 -24.70
N GLU A 58 -0.46 4.34 -24.52
CA GLU A 58 0.21 3.19 -23.88
C GLU A 58 -0.18 3.05 -22.41
N LEU A 59 -0.27 4.16 -21.68
CA LEU A 59 -0.72 4.16 -20.29
C LEU A 59 -2.18 3.72 -20.17
N GLU A 60 -3.04 4.19 -21.08
CA GLU A 60 -4.45 3.81 -21.12
C GLU A 60 -4.61 2.31 -21.40
N GLN A 61 -3.82 1.76 -22.31
CA GLN A 61 -3.79 0.32 -22.59
C GLN A 61 -3.31 -0.49 -21.36
N GLU A 62 -2.26 -0.04 -20.68
CA GLU A 62 -1.79 -0.66 -19.44
C GLU A 62 -2.85 -0.58 -18.33
N LEU A 63 -3.53 0.55 -18.18
CA LEU A 63 -4.61 0.73 -17.21
C LEU A 63 -5.77 -0.26 -17.48
N GLU A 64 -6.15 -0.44 -18.75
CA GLU A 64 -7.19 -1.40 -19.13
C GLU A 64 -6.76 -2.84 -18.86
N SER A 65 -5.48 -3.18 -19.08
CA SER A 65 -4.95 -4.51 -18.78
C SER A 65 -5.09 -4.90 -17.30
N LEU A 66 -5.11 -3.91 -16.39
CA LEU A 66 -5.28 -4.14 -14.96
C LEU A 66 -6.73 -4.46 -14.56
N ARG A 67 -7.73 -4.26 -15.43
CA ARG A 67 -9.16 -4.47 -15.10
C ARG A 67 -9.45 -5.86 -14.55
N SER A 68 -8.85 -6.88 -15.13
CA SER A 68 -9.02 -8.29 -14.73
C SER A 68 -8.08 -8.74 -13.59
N ALA A 69 -7.10 -7.92 -13.21
CA ALA A 69 -6.10 -8.28 -12.22
C ALA A 69 -6.68 -8.36 -10.79
N GLY A 70 -6.02 -9.14 -9.94
CA GLY A 70 -6.35 -9.20 -8.51
C GLY A 70 -6.12 -7.85 -7.83
N VAL A 71 -6.85 -7.58 -6.74
CA VAL A 71 -6.85 -6.27 -6.06
C VAL A 71 -5.45 -5.77 -5.68
N MET A 72 -4.57 -6.64 -5.19
CA MET A 72 -3.19 -6.26 -4.88
C MET A 72 -2.34 -6.04 -6.13
N GLN A 73 -2.52 -6.86 -7.17
CA GLN A 73 -1.82 -6.69 -8.45
C GLN A 73 -2.20 -5.36 -9.11
N LYS A 74 -3.49 -4.99 -9.05
CA LYS A 74 -3.97 -3.66 -9.45
C LYS A 74 -3.21 -2.57 -8.70
N SER A 75 -3.15 -2.64 -7.37
CA SER A 75 -2.46 -1.60 -6.59
C SER A 75 -0.97 -1.46 -6.95
N TRP A 76 -0.26 -2.56 -7.18
CA TRP A 76 1.14 -2.51 -7.60
C TRP A 76 1.31 -1.97 -9.04
N GLY A 77 0.41 -2.36 -9.94
CA GLY A 77 0.37 -1.85 -11.32
C GLY A 77 0.12 -0.35 -11.37
N LEU A 78 -0.91 0.12 -10.65
CA LEU A 78 -1.25 1.54 -10.55
C LEU A 78 -0.12 2.37 -9.90
N GLY A 79 0.57 1.82 -8.90
CA GLY A 79 1.77 2.45 -8.35
C GLY A 79 2.91 2.58 -9.37
N SER A 80 3.09 1.58 -10.24
CA SER A 80 4.08 1.64 -11.33
C SER A 80 3.71 2.68 -12.39
N LEU A 81 2.43 2.77 -12.75
CA LEU A 81 1.92 3.80 -13.67
C LEU A 81 2.10 5.20 -13.07
N LEU A 82 1.77 5.37 -11.79
CA LEU A 82 1.96 6.63 -11.07
C LEU A 82 3.43 7.06 -11.08
N ALA A 83 4.37 6.13 -10.85
CA ALA A 83 5.80 6.43 -10.90
C ALA A 83 6.24 7.03 -12.25
N ARG A 84 5.75 6.48 -13.35
CA ARG A 84 6.04 6.96 -14.70
C ARG A 84 5.47 8.35 -14.95
N LEU A 85 4.19 8.55 -14.61
CA LEU A 85 3.52 9.86 -14.72
C LEU A 85 4.26 10.93 -13.91
N MET A 86 4.73 10.55 -12.73
CA MET A 86 5.38 11.45 -11.77
C MET A 86 6.79 11.85 -12.17
N THR A 87 7.57 10.93 -12.73
CA THR A 87 8.98 11.18 -13.09
C THR A 87 9.14 12.33 -14.10
N GLN A 88 8.12 12.59 -14.91
CA GLN A 88 8.15 13.61 -15.97
C GLN A 88 7.47 14.92 -15.56
N HIS A 89 6.85 14.98 -14.38
CA HIS A 89 5.98 16.09 -14.01
C HIS A 89 6.75 17.24 -13.32
N PRO A 90 6.59 18.52 -13.75
CA PRO A 90 7.35 19.66 -13.19
C PRO A 90 7.13 19.90 -11.69
N ARG A 91 5.96 19.55 -11.16
CA ARG A 91 5.61 19.67 -9.73
C ARG A 91 5.89 18.41 -8.91
N HIS A 92 6.72 17.50 -9.42
CA HIS A 92 6.93 16.17 -8.84
C HIS A 92 7.11 16.14 -7.31
N PRO A 93 8.02 16.92 -6.69
CA PRO A 93 8.21 16.85 -5.25
C PRO A 93 6.98 17.27 -4.43
N VAL A 94 6.25 18.28 -4.92
CA VAL A 94 5.05 18.82 -4.24
C VAL A 94 3.91 17.82 -4.32
N ILE A 95 3.64 17.28 -5.51
CA ILE A 95 2.61 16.25 -5.70
C ILE A 95 2.93 15.03 -4.84
N LEU A 96 4.20 14.62 -4.77
CA LEU A 96 4.58 13.46 -3.98
C LEU A 96 4.28 13.64 -2.48
N GLU A 97 4.48 14.84 -1.95
CA GLU A 97 4.12 15.18 -0.57
C GLU A 97 2.59 15.14 -0.37
N GLU A 98 1.83 15.77 -1.26
CA GLU A 98 0.34 15.74 -1.24
C GLU A 98 -0.18 14.29 -1.25
N LEU A 99 0.38 13.44 -2.10
CA LEU A 99 -0.03 12.04 -2.24
C LEU A 99 0.37 11.15 -1.06
N THR A 100 1.46 11.49 -0.38
CA THR A 100 1.91 10.76 0.83
C THR A 100 0.94 10.93 1.99
N THR A 101 0.24 12.07 2.06
CA THR A 101 -0.77 12.37 3.09
C THR A 101 -2.21 12.30 2.58
N HIS A 102 -2.43 11.73 1.38
CA HIS A 102 -3.73 11.72 0.72
C HIS A 102 -4.81 10.99 1.57
N PRO A 103 -6.08 11.46 1.60
CA PRO A 103 -7.14 10.83 2.39
C PRO A 103 -7.32 9.34 2.06
N SER A 104 -7.35 8.99 0.78
CA SER A 104 -7.39 7.59 0.33
C SER A 104 -6.13 6.83 0.70
N ASP A 105 -6.31 5.71 1.39
CA ASP A 105 -5.27 4.72 1.66
C ASP A 105 -4.74 4.07 0.38
N ALA A 106 -5.57 3.93 -0.66
CA ALA A 106 -5.13 3.35 -1.93
C ALA A 106 -4.13 4.25 -2.65
N VAL A 107 -4.41 5.54 -2.71
CA VAL A 107 -3.48 6.53 -3.27
C VAL A 107 -2.15 6.53 -2.52
N ARG A 108 -2.18 6.47 -1.18
CA ARG A 108 -0.95 6.36 -0.36
C ARG A 108 -0.18 5.06 -0.65
N ILE A 109 -0.86 3.94 -0.84
CA ILE A 109 -0.24 2.65 -1.22
C ILE A 109 0.42 2.73 -2.61
N TRP A 110 -0.25 3.34 -3.59
CA TRP A 110 0.32 3.53 -4.93
C TRP A 110 1.53 4.47 -4.89
N THR A 111 1.45 5.53 -4.10
CA THR A 111 2.54 6.51 -3.91
C THR A 111 3.77 5.85 -3.32
N MET A 112 3.60 5.09 -2.25
CA MET A 112 4.67 4.29 -1.66
C MET A 112 5.28 3.32 -2.68
N THR A 113 4.45 2.64 -3.47
CA THR A 113 4.92 1.73 -4.53
C THR A 113 5.74 2.49 -5.57
N ALA A 114 5.26 3.67 -5.99
CA ALA A 114 5.94 4.50 -6.96
C ALA A 114 7.32 4.95 -6.48
N ILE A 115 7.43 5.43 -5.24
CA ILE A 115 8.70 5.85 -4.63
C ILE A 115 9.68 4.70 -4.50
N GLN A 116 9.18 3.47 -4.31
CA GLN A 116 10.00 2.28 -4.12
C GLN A 116 10.37 1.59 -5.44
N SER A 117 9.78 2.01 -6.57
CA SER A 117 9.99 1.45 -7.91
C SER A 117 11.44 1.53 -8.40
N PRO A 118 12.20 2.63 -8.22
CA PRO A 118 13.54 2.72 -8.75
C PRO A 118 14.46 1.62 -8.18
N THR A 119 15.11 0.88 -9.08
CA THR A 119 16.00 -0.24 -8.73
C THR A 119 17.32 0.22 -8.10
N THR A 120 17.67 1.50 -8.30
CA THR A 120 18.91 2.13 -7.83
C THR A 120 18.90 2.51 -6.35
N LEU A 121 17.75 2.43 -5.66
CA LEU A 121 17.66 2.80 -4.25
C LEU A 121 18.41 1.81 -3.35
N THR A 122 19.32 2.35 -2.55
CA THR A 122 19.94 1.64 -1.43
C THR A 122 18.91 1.27 -0.37
N LEU A 123 19.23 0.26 0.46
CA LEU A 123 18.36 -0.13 1.56
C LEU A 123 18.04 1.04 2.52
N SER A 124 19.02 1.89 2.82
CA SER A 124 18.81 3.08 3.66
C SER A 124 17.82 4.07 3.04
N GLN A 125 17.89 4.29 1.73
CA GLN A 125 16.95 5.17 1.04
C GLN A 125 15.54 4.55 1.04
N ARG A 126 15.42 3.25 0.80
CA ARG A 126 14.14 2.53 0.88
C ARG A 126 13.50 2.62 2.26
N LEU A 127 14.28 2.44 3.31
CA LEU A 127 13.79 2.56 4.69
C LEU A 127 13.40 4.01 5.02
N ARG A 128 14.14 5.01 4.54
CA ARG A 128 13.76 6.41 4.73
C ARG A 128 12.44 6.73 4.02
N ALA A 129 12.31 6.30 2.77
CA ALA A 129 11.13 6.55 1.93
C ALA A 129 9.87 5.84 2.46
N VAL A 130 10.00 4.62 2.97
CA VAL A 130 8.84 3.87 3.49
C VAL A 130 8.40 4.35 4.88
N ARG A 131 9.25 5.06 5.63
CA ARG A 131 8.98 5.44 7.02
C ARG A 131 7.61 6.09 7.26
N PRO A 132 7.15 7.09 6.48
CA PRO A 132 5.80 7.66 6.68
C PRO A 132 4.69 6.61 6.53
N PHE A 133 4.80 5.71 5.54
CA PHE A 133 3.82 4.64 5.31
C PHE A 133 3.89 3.52 6.36
N ALA A 134 5.07 3.27 6.92
CA ALA A 134 5.26 2.35 8.03
C ALA A 134 4.64 2.88 9.33
N ALA A 135 4.61 4.21 9.51
CA ALA A 135 4.00 4.90 10.65
C ALA A 135 2.50 5.20 10.46
N ASP A 136 1.98 5.03 9.24
CA ASP A 136 0.63 5.44 8.82
C ASP A 136 -0.48 4.93 9.74
N GLU A 137 -1.50 5.74 10.00
CA GLU A 137 -2.64 5.36 10.84
C GLU A 137 -3.53 4.27 10.22
N HIS A 138 -3.57 4.19 8.89
CA HIS A 138 -4.36 3.21 8.16
C HIS A 138 -3.66 1.85 8.09
N PHE A 139 -4.33 0.81 8.59
CA PHE A 139 -3.74 -0.53 8.69
C PHE A 139 -3.31 -1.10 7.33
N GLY A 140 -4.09 -0.87 6.27
CA GLY A 140 -3.78 -1.37 4.92
C GLY A 140 -2.50 -0.77 4.36
N VAL A 141 -2.23 0.51 4.64
CA VAL A 141 -1.00 1.18 4.20
C VAL A 141 0.20 0.57 4.91
N ARG A 142 0.10 0.36 6.23
CA ARG A 142 1.18 -0.29 7.01
C ARG A 142 1.48 -1.71 6.56
N GLU A 143 0.45 -2.49 6.22
CA GLU A 143 0.64 -3.85 5.70
C GLU A 143 1.36 -3.83 4.34
N CYS A 144 0.99 -2.90 3.46
CA CYS A 144 1.67 -2.72 2.17
C CYS A 144 3.12 -2.23 2.32
N ALA A 145 3.38 -1.38 3.32
CA ALA A 145 4.70 -0.83 3.60
C ALA A 145 5.77 -1.89 3.76
N TRP A 146 5.54 -2.87 4.63
CA TRP A 146 6.56 -3.90 4.81
C TRP A 146 6.64 -4.85 3.61
N MET A 147 5.52 -5.13 2.93
CA MET A 147 5.51 -5.99 1.73
C MET A 147 6.40 -5.45 0.61
N VAL A 148 6.32 -4.14 0.32
CA VAL A 148 7.10 -3.50 -0.76
C VAL A 148 8.60 -3.48 -0.47
N VAL A 149 9.00 -3.30 0.79
CA VAL A 149 10.44 -3.20 1.14
C VAL A 149 11.07 -4.55 1.43
N ARG A 150 10.26 -5.57 1.76
CA ARG A 150 10.74 -6.89 2.14
C ARG A 150 11.74 -7.53 1.17
N PRO A 151 11.58 -7.47 -0.17
CA PRO A 151 12.58 -8.02 -1.09
C PRO A 151 13.98 -7.45 -0.88
N ALA A 152 14.09 -6.15 -0.58
CA ALA A 152 15.37 -5.51 -0.26
C ALA A 152 15.88 -5.91 1.13
N LEU A 153 14.98 -6.12 2.10
CA LEU A 153 15.37 -6.53 3.45
C LEU A 153 15.94 -7.95 3.51
N ILE A 154 15.36 -8.89 2.76
CA ILE A 154 15.81 -10.28 2.76
C ILE A 154 17.10 -10.48 1.95
N ALA A 155 17.40 -9.57 1.02
CA ALA A 155 18.63 -9.61 0.22
C ALA A 155 19.89 -9.37 1.07
N ASP A 156 19.78 -8.56 2.12
CA ASP A 156 20.81 -8.36 3.15
C ASP A 156 20.15 -8.40 4.53
N LEU A 157 19.83 -9.60 5.00
CA LEU A 157 19.13 -9.78 6.28
C LEU A 157 19.95 -9.26 7.49
N PRO A 158 21.26 -9.54 7.62
CA PRO A 158 22.06 -9.01 8.73
C PRO A 158 22.10 -7.48 8.75
N GLY A 159 22.35 -6.83 7.60
CA GLY A 159 22.35 -5.37 7.51
C GLY A 159 20.97 -4.76 7.75
N SER A 160 19.91 -5.45 7.31
CA SER A 160 18.53 -5.05 7.58
C SER A 160 18.18 -5.09 9.05
N ILE A 161 18.56 -6.15 9.78
CA ILE A 161 18.35 -6.26 11.24
C ILE A 161 19.04 -5.09 11.95
N HIS A 162 20.30 -4.80 11.58
CA HIS A 162 21.03 -3.68 12.18
C HIS A 162 20.31 -2.34 11.97
N ARG A 163 19.82 -2.08 10.75
CA ARG A 163 19.10 -0.83 10.40
C ARG A 163 17.70 -0.73 11.02
N LEU A 164 17.04 -1.86 11.28
CA LEU A 164 15.71 -1.91 11.89
C LEU A 164 15.73 -1.88 13.42
N LEU A 165 16.88 -2.14 14.07
CA LEU A 165 17.00 -2.12 15.53
C LEU A 165 16.56 -0.79 16.17
N PRO A 166 16.88 0.40 15.63
CA PRO A 166 16.35 1.66 16.14
C PRO A 166 14.83 1.76 16.00
N TRP A 167 14.24 1.20 14.95
CA TRP A 167 12.79 1.22 14.73
C TRP A 167 12.05 0.31 15.70
N ALA A 168 12.63 -0.85 16.02
CA ALA A 168 12.11 -1.77 17.03
C ALA A 168 12.06 -1.15 18.45
N LYS A 169 12.86 -0.11 18.70
CA LYS A 169 12.91 0.65 19.97
C LYS A 169 12.24 2.02 19.87
N HIS A 170 11.61 2.35 18.75
CA HIS A 170 11.01 3.65 18.52
C HIS A 170 9.76 3.86 19.38
N GLN A 171 9.43 5.11 19.73
CA GLN A 171 8.26 5.44 20.54
C GLN A 171 6.94 5.16 19.82
N ASP A 172 6.91 5.37 18.51
CA ASP A 172 5.81 4.97 17.63
C ASP A 172 5.66 3.43 17.54
N ALA A 173 4.49 2.93 17.94
CA ALA A 173 4.14 1.52 17.90
C ALA A 173 4.09 0.93 16.48
N ASN A 174 3.71 1.73 15.49
CA ASN A 174 3.62 1.30 14.09
C ASN A 174 5.02 1.01 13.52
N LEU A 175 6.00 1.87 13.83
CA LEU A 175 7.40 1.63 13.43
C LEU A 175 8.00 0.41 14.14
N ARG A 176 7.66 0.18 15.42
CA ARG A 176 8.06 -1.07 16.12
C ARG A 176 7.48 -2.30 15.43
N ARG A 177 6.17 -2.26 15.10
CA ARG A 177 5.50 -3.35 14.38
C ARG A 177 6.14 -3.60 13.02
N PHE A 178 6.38 -2.56 12.23
CA PHE A 178 7.06 -2.67 10.94
C PHE A 178 8.41 -3.38 11.07
N ALA A 179 9.23 -2.98 12.04
CA ALA A 179 10.55 -3.57 12.26
C ALA A 179 10.49 -5.08 12.53
N VAL A 180 9.48 -5.53 13.28
CA VAL A 180 9.30 -6.95 13.61
C VAL A 180 8.69 -7.73 12.45
N GLU A 181 7.59 -7.24 11.85
CA GLU A 181 6.85 -7.96 10.82
C GLU A 181 7.63 -8.07 9.50
N SER A 182 8.35 -7.02 9.12
CA SER A 182 9.04 -6.95 7.82
C SER A 182 10.12 -8.03 7.64
N ILE A 183 10.74 -8.49 8.73
CA ILE A 183 11.78 -9.53 8.73
C ILE A 183 11.29 -10.90 9.24
N ARG A 184 9.99 -11.06 9.52
CA ARG A 184 9.48 -12.36 9.99
C ARG A 184 9.77 -13.45 8.96
N PRO A 185 10.26 -14.63 9.39
CA PRO A 185 10.67 -15.69 8.47
C PRO A 185 9.49 -16.30 7.70
N CYS A 186 8.30 -16.36 8.30
CA CYS A 186 7.11 -17.03 7.76
C CYS A 186 5.88 -16.14 7.92
N GLY A 187 5.55 -15.33 6.90
CA GLY A 187 4.31 -14.54 6.84
C GLY A 187 3.41 -14.98 5.70
N VAL A 188 2.10 -14.70 5.83
CA VAL A 188 1.03 -15.18 4.94
C VAL A 188 1.17 -14.64 3.49
N TRP A 189 1.93 -13.55 3.31
CA TRP A 189 2.21 -12.92 2.02
C TRP A 189 3.69 -12.97 1.62
N CYS A 190 4.48 -13.82 2.28
CA CYS A 190 5.93 -13.83 2.11
C CYS A 190 6.38 -14.77 1.01
N LYS A 191 7.24 -14.28 0.10
CA LYS A 191 8.21 -15.15 -0.56
C LYS A 191 9.19 -15.65 0.50
N GLN A 192 9.36 -16.96 0.57
CA GLN A 192 10.18 -17.59 1.60
C GLN A 192 11.68 -17.32 1.35
N PRO A 193 12.48 -17.12 2.42
CA PRO A 193 13.94 -17.18 2.29
C PRO A 193 14.36 -18.59 1.83
N PRO A 194 15.39 -18.74 0.98
CA PRO A 194 15.92 -20.06 0.62
C PRO A 194 16.29 -20.87 1.87
N GLY A 195 15.89 -22.14 1.93
CA GLY A 195 16.37 -23.10 2.95
C GLY A 195 15.61 -23.16 4.28
N ARG A 196 14.40 -22.58 4.42
CA ARG A 196 13.56 -22.75 5.63
C ARG A 196 12.17 -23.30 5.31
N SER A 197 11.80 -24.42 5.94
CA SER A 197 10.45 -25.01 5.85
C SER A 197 9.55 -24.44 6.95
N CYS A 198 8.40 -23.87 6.56
CA CYS A 198 7.31 -23.48 7.45
C CYS A 198 5.97 -23.90 6.80
N ARG A 199 5.19 -24.75 7.47
CA ARG A 199 3.80 -25.07 7.08
C ARG A 199 2.86 -23.95 7.51
N ALA A 200 2.60 -22.97 6.66
CA ALA A 200 1.43 -22.10 6.78
C ALA A 200 0.43 -22.50 5.68
N LYS A 201 -0.69 -23.12 6.07
CA LYS A 201 -1.78 -23.47 5.14
C LYS A 201 -2.44 -22.19 4.63
N ILE A 202 -2.60 -22.09 3.33
CA ILE A 202 -3.26 -20.99 2.62
C ILE A 202 -4.78 -21.18 2.76
N GLY A 203 -5.47 -20.26 3.45
CA GLY A 203 -6.95 -20.25 3.46
C GLY A 203 -7.55 -18.96 4.02
N ASN A 204 -7.95 -18.03 3.14
CA ASN A 204 -8.78 -16.84 3.42
C ASN A 204 -8.37 -15.99 4.65
N HIS A 205 -7.34 -15.13 4.53
CA HIS A 205 -6.66 -14.59 5.71
C HIS A 205 -6.69 -13.08 5.97
N MET A 206 -7.36 -12.27 5.16
CA MET A 206 -7.46 -10.84 5.49
C MET A 206 -8.66 -10.51 6.41
N GLN A 207 -9.54 -11.48 6.73
CA GLN A 207 -10.48 -11.41 7.86
C GLN A 207 -9.80 -11.63 9.23
N ALA A 208 -8.70 -12.37 9.30
CA ALA A 208 -8.04 -12.72 10.57
C ALA A 208 -7.29 -11.54 11.23
N MET A 209 -7.03 -10.46 10.49
CA MET A 209 -6.31 -9.28 10.98
C MET A 209 -7.20 -8.25 11.67
N SER A 210 -8.49 -8.15 11.33
CA SER A 210 -9.43 -7.28 12.04
C SER A 210 -9.53 -7.64 13.53
N VAL A 211 -9.33 -8.92 13.87
CA VAL A 211 -9.38 -9.43 15.25
C VAL A 211 -8.09 -9.14 16.04
N ARG A 212 -6.94 -8.94 15.38
CA ARG A 212 -5.63 -8.76 16.06
C ARG A 212 -5.24 -7.31 16.32
N ASN A 213 -5.98 -6.33 15.78
CA ASN A 213 -5.73 -4.90 16.02
C ASN A 213 -6.39 -4.35 17.29
N ASN A 214 -6.97 -5.23 18.14
CA ASN A 214 -7.51 -4.90 19.47
C ASN A 214 -6.57 -5.32 20.63
N LEU A 215 -5.26 -5.47 20.36
CA LEU A 215 -4.23 -5.72 21.37
C LEU A 215 -3.04 -4.79 21.17
#